data_AF-A0A352LNH5-F1
#
_entry.id   AF-A0A352LNH5-F1
#
_cell.length_a   1.000
_cell.length_b   1.000
_cell.length_c   1.000
_cell.angle_alpha   90.00
_cell.angle_beta   90.00
_cell.angle_gamma   90.00
#
_symmetry.space_group_name_H-M   'P 1'
#
loop_
_entity.id
_entity.type
_entity.pdbx_description
1 polymer ?
#
loop_
_entity_poly.entity_id
_entity_poly.type
_entity_poly.pdbx_seq_one_letter_code
_entity_poly.pdbx_strand_id
1 'polypeptide(L)'
;MQQTLDLFASEDSQKESLDEQKALARRLADQIRQWDHEYYVLDAPSVPDAEYDRVFRELVALESRYPELRDPASPTQRVGGAA
;
A
#
# COMPACT_ATOMS: atom_id res chain seq x y z
N MET A 1 8.79 -40.81 22.21
CA MET A 1 9.17 -39.41 22.50
C MET A 1 8.78 -38.59 21.28
N GLN A 2 7.61 -37.97 21.32
CA GLN A 2 7.03 -37.19 20.22
C GLN A 2 7.56 -35.75 20.32
N GLN A 3 8.33 -35.30 19.32
CA GLN A 3 8.64 -33.88 19.09
C GLN A 3 8.54 -33.60 17.60
N THR A 4 7.32 -33.50 17.09
CA THR A 4 6.98 -32.98 15.77
C THR A 4 5.59 -32.34 15.87
N LEU A 5 5.48 -31.25 16.61
CA LEU A 5 4.25 -30.46 16.65
C LEU A 5 4.64 -29.00 16.88
N ASP A 6 3.97 -28.10 16.16
CA ASP A 6 4.16 -26.64 16.17
C ASP A 6 5.30 -26.05 15.34
N LEU A 7 5.45 -26.53 14.10
CA LEU A 7 6.10 -25.73 13.05
C LEU A 7 5.09 -24.89 12.23
N PHE A 8 3.80 -25.24 12.24
CA PHE A 8 2.78 -24.62 11.37
C PHE A 8 2.03 -23.43 12.00
N ALA A 9 1.97 -23.32 13.33
CA ALA A 9 1.23 -22.22 13.98
C ALA A 9 1.90 -20.84 13.83
N SER A 10 3.17 -20.80 13.44
CA SER A 10 3.92 -19.55 13.29
C SER A 10 3.63 -18.83 11.96
N GLU A 11 3.04 -19.51 10.98
CA GLU A 11 2.83 -18.95 9.63
C GLU A 11 1.51 -18.16 9.51
N ASP A 12 0.44 -18.61 10.19
CA ASP A 12 -0.88 -17.97 10.11
C ASP A 12 -0.90 -16.57 10.74
N SER A 13 -0.26 -16.37 11.90
CA SER A 13 -0.17 -15.03 12.52
C SER A 13 0.66 -14.03 11.72
N GLN A 14 1.63 -14.49 10.92
CA GLN A 14 2.42 -13.60 10.07
C GLN A 14 1.65 -13.22 8.80
N LYS A 15 0.85 -14.13 8.24
CA LYS A 15 0.02 -13.89 7.06
C LYS A 15 -1.16 -12.97 7.34
N GLU A 16 -1.80 -13.08 8.50
CA GLU A 16 -2.94 -12.24 8.84
C GLU A 16 -2.56 -10.75 8.92
N SER A 17 -1.40 -10.45 9.55
CA SER A 17 -0.87 -9.08 9.56
C SER A 17 -0.51 -8.56 8.17
N LEU A 18 -0.01 -9.41 7.27
CA LEU A 18 0.31 -9.02 5.90
C LEU A 18 -0.95 -8.67 5.10
N ASP A 19 -2.03 -9.45 5.25
CA ASP A 19 -3.29 -9.19 4.56
C ASP A 19 -3.93 -7.88 5.04
N GLU A 20 -3.85 -7.57 6.33
CA GLU A 20 -4.24 -6.27 6.88
C GLU A 20 -3.43 -5.13 6.25
N GLN A 21 -2.11 -5.28 6.12
CA GLN A 21 -1.28 -4.26 5.48
C GLN A 21 -1.54 -4.15 3.98
N LYS A 22 -1.89 -5.27 3.32
CA LYS A 22 -2.32 -5.25 1.92
C LYS A 22 -3.63 -4.49 1.76
N ALA A 23 -4.58 -4.70 2.65
CA ALA A 23 -5.84 -3.96 2.67
C ALA A 23 -5.60 -2.47 2.90
N LEU A 24 -4.69 -2.12 3.81
CA LEU A 24 -4.29 -0.73 4.06
C LEU A 24 -3.63 -0.10 2.83
N ALA A 25 -2.64 -0.77 2.24
CA ALA A 25 -1.97 -0.32 1.01
C ALA A 25 -2.97 -0.05 -0.11
N ARG A 26 -3.93 -0.96 -0.29
CA ARG A 26 -4.98 -0.81 -1.30
C ARG A 26 -5.87 0.41 -1.04
N ARG A 27 -6.26 0.66 0.21
CA ARG A 27 -7.04 1.86 0.57
C ARG A 27 -6.27 3.15 0.28
N LEU A 28 -4.99 3.21 0.65
CA LEU A 28 -4.15 4.38 0.37
C LEU A 28 -4.00 4.59 -1.15
N ALA A 29 -3.79 3.51 -1.91
CA ALA A 29 -3.72 3.57 -3.37
C ALA A 29 -5.03 4.04 -4.02
N ASP A 30 -6.18 3.55 -3.55
CA ASP A 30 -7.50 4.00 -4.03
C ASP A 30 -7.76 5.48 -3.70
N GLN A 31 -7.34 5.94 -2.52
CA GLN A 31 -7.42 7.35 -2.13
C GLN A 31 -6.59 8.25 -3.04
N ILE A 32 -5.36 7.85 -3.34
CA ILE A 32 -4.47 8.57 -4.27
C ILE A 32 -5.08 8.61 -5.67
N ARG A 33 -5.64 7.50 -6.17
CA ARG A 33 -6.31 7.44 -7.48
C ARG A 33 -7.53 8.36 -7.55
N GLN A 34 -8.28 8.47 -6.46
CA GLN A 34 -9.41 9.39 -6.37
C GLN A 34 -8.93 10.84 -6.48
N TRP A 35 -7.86 11.20 -5.76
CA TRP A 35 -7.27 12.54 -5.86
C TRP A 35 -6.65 12.82 -7.22
N ASP A 36 -5.97 11.85 -7.84
CA ASP A 36 -5.48 11.95 -9.21
C ASP A 36 -6.64 12.22 -10.18
N HIS A 37 -7.77 11.53 -10.02
CA HIS A 37 -8.96 11.76 -10.84
C HIS A 37 -9.53 13.17 -10.62
N GLU A 38 -9.62 13.62 -9.37
CA GLU A 38 -10.05 14.98 -9.04
C GLU A 38 -9.14 16.06 -9.62
N TYR A 39 -7.82 15.85 -9.57
CA TYR A 39 -6.82 16.77 -10.08
C TYR A 39 -6.77 16.80 -11.61
N TYR A 40 -6.67 15.63 -12.26
CA TYR A 40 -6.48 15.53 -13.71
C TYR A 40 -7.78 15.56 -14.53
N VAL A 41 -8.90 15.10 -13.97
CA VAL A 41 -10.18 14.97 -14.70
C VAL A 41 -11.17 16.04 -14.29
N LEU A 42 -11.32 16.29 -12.98
CA LEU A 42 -12.32 17.24 -12.47
C LEU A 42 -11.78 18.67 -12.33
N ASP A 43 -10.46 18.87 -12.40
CA ASP A 43 -9.78 20.14 -12.12
C ASP A 43 -10.21 20.75 -10.77
N ALA A 44 -10.49 19.87 -9.80
CA ALA A 44 -11.10 20.19 -8.51
C ALA A 44 -10.49 19.32 -7.40
N PRO A 45 -9.21 19.54 -7.03
CA PRO A 45 -8.55 18.75 -6.00
C PRO A 45 -9.24 18.92 -4.64
N SER A 46 -9.66 17.82 -4.00
CA SER A 46 -10.27 17.88 -2.67
C SER A 46 -9.24 18.04 -1.53
N VAL A 47 -7.97 17.77 -1.79
CA VAL A 47 -6.89 17.84 -0.80
C VAL A 47 -5.71 18.67 -1.31
N PRO A 48 -4.97 19.36 -0.42
CA PRO A 48 -3.73 20.03 -0.79
C PRO A 48 -2.61 19.02 -1.07
N ASP A 49 -1.65 19.44 -1.89
CA ASP A 49 -0.48 18.62 -2.28
C ASP A 49 0.27 18.02 -1.08
N ALA A 50 0.33 18.74 0.05
CA ALA A 50 0.98 18.25 1.27
C ALA A 50 0.30 17.02 1.87
N GLU A 51 -1.04 16.91 1.78
CA GLU A 51 -1.77 15.74 2.26
C GLU A 51 -1.63 14.57 1.26
N TYR A 52 -1.66 14.87 -0.04
CA TYR A 52 -1.36 13.89 -1.09
C TYR A 52 0.02 13.27 -0.87
N ASP A 53 1.05 14.11 -0.73
CA ASP A 53 2.43 13.69 -0.48
C ASP A 53 2.57 12.85 0.78
N ARG A 54 1.83 13.19 1.84
CA ARG A 54 1.85 12.44 3.10
C ARG A 54 1.33 11.01 2.90
N VAL A 55 0.15 10.86 2.31
CA VAL A 55 -0.47 9.56 2.05
C VAL A 55 0.35 8.76 1.04
N PHE A 56 0.91 9.42 0.03
CA PHE A 56 1.80 8.80 -0.94
C PHE A 56 3.05 8.23 -0.26
N ARG A 57 3.71 9.00 0.62
CA ARG A 57 4.87 8.53 1.40
C ARG A 57 4.50 7.38 2.32
N GLU A 58 3.31 7.39 2.91
CA GLU A 58 2.83 6.31 3.76
C GLU A 58 2.69 4.99 2.96
N LEU A 59 2.10 5.05 1.77
CA LEU A 59 2.01 3.90 0.87
C LEU A 59 3.41 3.40 0.46
N VAL A 60 4.33 4.30 0.10
CA VAL A 60 5.72 3.94 -0.24
C VAL A 60 6.43 3.29 0.95
N ALA A 61 6.26 3.82 2.16
CA ALA A 61 6.87 3.26 3.36
C ALA A 61 6.32 1.85 3.64
N LEU A 62 5.02 1.64 3.45
CA LEU A 62 4.38 0.34 3.63
C LEU A 62 4.88 -0.69 2.61
N GLU A 63 4.93 -0.32 1.32
CA GLU A 63 5.48 -1.16 0.25
C GLU A 63 6.99 -1.42 0.40
N SER A 64 7.73 -0.48 1.00
CA SER A 64 9.16 -0.66 1.28
C SER A 64 9.39 -1.60 2.47
N ARG A 65 8.51 -1.57 3.47
CA ARG A 65 8.54 -2.48 4.61
C ARG A 65 8.08 -3.89 4.23
N TYR A 66 7.13 -3.98 3.31
CA TYR A 66 6.57 -5.23 2.81
C TYR A 66 6.67 -5.28 1.29
N PRO A 67 7.79 -5.78 0.73
CA PRO A 67 7.99 -5.86 -0.71
C PRO A 67 6.95 -6.75 -1.41
N GLU A 68 6.30 -7.63 -0.66
CA GLU A 68 5.18 -8.49 -1.08
C GLU A 68 3.92 -7.69 -1.46
N LEU A 69 3.78 -6.47 -0.93
CA LEU A 69 2.65 -5.58 -1.18
C LEU A 69 2.85 -4.67 -2.39
N ARG A 70 4.05 -4.65 -2.99
CA ARG A 70 4.30 -3.88 -4.21
C ARG A 70 3.46 -4.44 -5.35
N ASP A 71 2.40 -3.72 -5.68
CA ASP A 71 1.58 -4.01 -6.84
C ASP A 71 2.07 -3.19 -8.05
N PRO A 72 2.29 -3.80 -9.22
CA PRO A 72 2.64 -3.06 -10.45
C PRO A 72 1.57 -2.02 -10.86
N ALA A 73 0.33 -2.16 -10.39
CA ALA A 73 -0.74 -1.18 -10.60
C ALA A 73 -0.76 -0.06 -9.54
N SER A 74 0.11 -0.09 -8.52
CA SER A 74 0.18 0.92 -7.48
C SER A 74 0.60 2.28 -8.06
N PRO A 75 -0.01 3.41 -7.62
CA PRO A 75 0.40 4.74 -8.05
C PRO A 75 1.89 5.02 -7.75
N THR A 76 2.47 4.41 -6.71
CA THR A 76 3.90 4.52 -6.38
C THR A 76 4.81 4.05 -7.50
N GLN A 77 4.39 3.04 -8.27
CA GLN A 77 5.15 2.50 -9.40
C GLN A 77 5.02 3.38 -10.65
N ARG A 78 3.87 4.06 -10.84
CA ARG A 78 3.65 4.97 -11.97
C ARG A 78 4.48 6.25 -11.86
N VAL A 79 4.59 6.80 -10.65
CA VAL A 79 5.28 8.08 -10.42
C VAL A 79 6.81 7.92 -10.40
N GLY A 80 7.33 6.70 -10.18
CA GLY A 80 8.77 6.41 -10.24
C GLY A 80 9.40 6.40 -11.65
N GLY A 81 8.62 6.63 -12.71
CA GLY A 81 9.05 6.51 -14.11
C GLY A 81 9.13 7.81 -14.92
N ALA A 82 8.95 8.98 -14.31
CA ALA A 82 9.09 10.26 -15.01
C ALA A 82 10.31 11.03 -14.48
N ALA A 83 11.48 10.67 -15.00
CA ALA A 83 12.66 11.53 -15.04
C ALA A 83 12.85 12.03 -16.47
#